data_AF-A0A1H1URU3-F1
#
_entry.id   AF-A0A1H1URU3-F1
#
_cell.length_a   1.000
_cell.length_b   1.000
_cell.length_c   1.000
_cell.angle_alpha   90.00
_cell.angle_beta   90.00
_cell.angle_gamma   90.00
#
_symmetry.space_group_name_H-M   'P 1'
#
loop_
_entity.id
_entity.type
_entity.pdbx_description
1 polymer ?
#
loop_
_entity_poly.entity_id
_entity_poly.type
_entity_poly.pdbx_seq_one_letter_code
_entity_poly.pdbx_strand_id
1 'polypeptide(L)'
;MLTTRTGCTALTVLLTLSVLTLVGCSAAATDEPRPSAAPFVTATVEPPSADVSTPTAQASIPELADVAPALVVFDGSTDVDAVDYPASMTAAELAHAREWVQTNVITAQCMGEKGYDYTFVPNWAWSAEPSWIAKLPAEQQAAAGVALDGPRQTPGDYRWEDAGCWGYAVHVMGNDDAH
;
A
#
# COMPACT_ATOMS: atom_id res chain seq x y z
N MET A 1 -5.28 45.02 -31.35
CA MET A 1 -6.45 44.73 -32.20
C MET A 1 -7.03 43.40 -31.73
N LEU A 2 -8.24 43.44 -31.17
CA LEU A 2 -8.98 42.28 -30.69
C LEU A 2 -9.48 41.45 -31.88
N THR A 3 -9.32 40.13 -31.80
CA THR A 3 -10.20 39.21 -32.52
C THR A 3 -10.60 38.08 -31.59
N THR A 4 -11.71 38.29 -30.89
CA THR A 4 -12.53 37.25 -30.26
C THR A 4 -13.26 36.45 -31.34
N ARG A 5 -13.25 35.12 -31.25
CA ARG A 5 -14.33 34.29 -31.77
C ARG A 5 -14.71 33.17 -30.79
N THR A 6 -15.85 33.42 -30.18
CA THR A 6 -16.79 32.53 -29.51
C THR A 6 -17.14 31.33 -30.39
N GLY A 7 -17.21 30.15 -29.80
CA GLY A 7 -17.68 28.92 -30.45
C GLY A 7 -18.10 27.87 -29.43
N CYS A 8 -19.26 28.08 -28.83
CA CYS A 8 -19.95 27.16 -27.94
C CYS A 8 -20.58 26.04 -28.78
N THR A 9 -20.20 24.78 -28.56
CA THR A 9 -21.01 23.62 -28.93
C THR A 9 -20.91 22.58 -27.83
N ALA A 10 -21.83 22.68 -26.88
CA ALA A 10 -22.27 21.56 -26.07
C ALA A 10 -22.94 20.55 -27.00
N LEU A 11 -22.40 19.33 -27.10
CA LEU A 11 -23.07 18.22 -27.75
C LEU A 11 -23.61 17.30 -26.65
N THR A 12 -24.81 17.60 -26.19
CA THR A 12 -25.61 16.75 -25.32
C THR A 12 -26.18 15.61 -26.16
N VAL A 13 -25.63 14.40 -26.04
CA VAL A 13 -26.23 13.20 -26.62
C VAL A 13 -27.03 12.49 -25.54
N LEU A 14 -28.33 12.79 -25.52
CA LEU A 14 -29.38 11.98 -24.91
C LEU A 14 -29.55 10.70 -25.74
N LEU A 15 -29.37 9.50 -25.18
CA LEU A 15 -30.04 8.32 -25.73
C LEU A 15 -30.23 7.19 -24.70
N THR A 16 -31.49 7.14 -24.24
CA THR A 16 -32.32 5.95 -23.98
C THR A 16 -31.95 4.95 -22.90
N LEU A 17 -32.68 5.04 -21.78
CA LEU A 17 -33.04 3.92 -20.91
C LEU A 17 -33.53 2.72 -21.73
N SER A 18 -32.98 1.54 -21.47
CA SER A 18 -33.60 0.26 -21.80
C SER A 18 -33.76 -0.54 -20.51
N VAL A 19 -35.00 -0.55 -20.02
CA VAL A 19 -35.48 -1.41 -18.94
C VAL A 19 -35.67 -2.80 -19.54
N LEU A 20 -34.86 -3.78 -19.15
CA LEU A 20 -35.12 -5.19 -19.43
C LEU A 20 -35.65 -5.86 -18.16
N THR A 21 -36.97 -5.95 -18.05
CA THR A 21 -37.64 -6.83 -17.09
C THR A 21 -37.59 -8.27 -17.59
N LEU A 22 -36.77 -9.11 -16.96
CA LEU A 22 -36.85 -10.57 -17.12
C LEU A 22 -37.68 -11.14 -15.97
N VAL A 23 -38.91 -11.52 -16.29
CA VAL A 23 -39.78 -12.41 -15.52
C VAL A 23 -39.40 -13.85 -15.88
N GLY A 24 -39.11 -14.67 -14.88
CA GLY A 24 -38.90 -16.12 -15.03
C GLY A 24 -38.95 -16.84 -13.70
N CYS A 25 -40.03 -17.58 -13.47
CA CYS A 25 -40.34 -18.33 -12.25
C CYS A 25 -39.55 -19.65 -12.11
N SER A 26 -39.21 -19.94 -10.86
CA SER A 26 -39.23 -21.25 -10.16
C SER A 26 -38.26 -22.38 -10.54
N ALA A 27 -37.41 -22.74 -9.58
CA ALA A 27 -37.41 -24.10 -9.01
C ALA A 27 -36.81 -24.06 -7.58
N ALA A 28 -37.55 -24.58 -6.62
CA ALA A 28 -37.10 -24.79 -5.25
C ALA A 28 -36.19 -26.03 -5.19
N ALA A 29 -35.06 -25.91 -4.49
CA ALA A 29 -34.32 -27.04 -3.95
C ALA A 29 -34.00 -26.70 -2.50
N THR A 30 -34.75 -27.32 -1.59
CA THR A 30 -34.41 -27.47 -0.18
C THR A 30 -33.11 -28.26 -0.08
N ASP A 31 -32.05 -27.62 0.40
CA ASP A 31 -30.86 -28.31 0.89
C ASP A 31 -30.78 -28.06 2.40
N GLU A 32 -31.00 -29.13 3.18
CA GLU A 32 -30.82 -29.13 4.63
C GLU A 32 -29.33 -28.96 4.96
N PRO A 33 -28.94 -28.09 5.91
CA PRO A 33 -27.59 -28.08 6.41
C PRO A 33 -27.38 -29.29 7.33
N ARG A 34 -26.70 -30.32 6.80
CA ARG A 34 -26.12 -31.38 7.63
C ARG A 34 -24.90 -30.83 8.39
N PRO A 35 -24.88 -30.82 9.72
CA PRO A 35 -23.67 -30.52 10.47
C PRO A 35 -22.71 -31.71 10.34
N SER A 36 -21.60 -31.52 9.63
CA SER A 36 -20.47 -32.46 9.66
C SER A 36 -19.63 -32.14 10.89
N ALA A 37 -19.83 -32.90 11.96
CA ALA A 37 -18.99 -32.87 13.15
C ALA A 37 -17.59 -33.41 12.80
N ALA A 38 -16.59 -32.55 12.79
CA ALA A 38 -15.19 -32.96 12.81
C ALA A 38 -14.81 -33.39 14.25
N PRO A 39 -14.04 -34.48 14.43
CA PRO A 39 -13.58 -34.87 15.76
C PRO A 39 -12.51 -33.90 16.28
N PHE A 40 -12.76 -33.34 17.46
CA PHE A 40 -11.78 -32.60 18.24
C PHE A 40 -10.73 -33.58 18.77
N VAL A 41 -9.47 -33.42 18.34
CA VAL A 41 -8.34 -34.09 18.97
C VAL A 41 -7.88 -33.21 20.12
N THR A 42 -8.21 -33.64 21.35
CA THR A 42 -7.68 -33.09 22.59
C THR A 42 -6.20 -33.46 22.70
N ALA A 43 -5.31 -32.49 22.46
CA ALA A 43 -3.90 -32.62 22.82
C ALA A 43 -3.75 -32.24 24.31
N THR A 44 -3.65 -33.24 25.18
CA THR A 44 -3.19 -33.06 26.56
C THR A 44 -1.67 -32.90 26.53
N VAL A 45 -1.17 -31.69 26.82
CA VAL A 45 0.25 -31.45 27.11
C VAL A 45 0.40 -31.28 28.63
N GLU A 46 1.04 -32.27 29.24
CA GLU A 46 1.47 -32.27 30.63
C GLU A 46 2.81 -31.52 30.75
N PRO A 47 2.99 -30.61 31.73
CA PRO A 47 4.25 -29.90 31.92
C PRO A 47 5.14 -30.61 32.95
N PRO A 48 6.47 -30.65 32.75
CA PRO A 48 7.40 -30.71 33.87
C PRO A 48 8.06 -29.34 34.10
N SER A 49 7.84 -28.82 35.30
CA SER A 49 8.66 -27.78 35.94
C SER A 49 10.12 -28.22 36.04
N ALA A 50 11.04 -27.32 35.75
CA ALA A 50 12.35 -27.26 36.38
C ALA A 50 12.83 -25.81 36.43
N ASP A 51 12.71 -25.22 37.62
CA ASP A 51 13.40 -23.99 38.01
C ASP A 51 14.92 -24.17 37.94
N VAL A 52 15.59 -23.33 37.14
CA VAL A 52 17.03 -23.09 37.26
C VAL A 52 17.23 -21.59 37.42
N SER A 53 17.30 -21.15 38.67
CA SER A 53 17.78 -19.82 39.03
C SER A 53 19.28 -19.74 38.79
N THR A 54 19.71 -18.94 37.81
CA THR A 54 21.10 -18.48 37.70
C THR A 54 21.14 -17.00 38.09
N PRO A 55 21.99 -16.56 39.02
CA PRO A 55 22.10 -15.14 39.36
C PRO A 55 22.89 -14.41 38.25
N THR A 56 22.20 -13.60 37.46
CA THR A 56 22.83 -12.70 36.48
C THR A 56 23.48 -11.54 37.24
N ALA A 57 24.81 -11.51 37.24
CA ALA A 57 25.58 -10.33 37.64
C ALA A 57 25.29 -9.19 36.66
N GLN A 58 24.59 -8.16 37.12
CA GLN A 58 24.25 -6.98 36.34
C GLN A 58 25.50 -6.08 36.24
N ALA A 59 26.28 -6.26 35.17
CA ALA A 59 27.30 -5.29 34.78
C ALA A 59 26.59 -4.05 34.22
N SER A 60 26.67 -2.93 34.92
CA SER A 60 26.18 -1.64 34.42
C SER A 60 27.01 -1.20 33.22
N ILE A 61 26.38 -1.21 32.04
CA ILE A 61 26.94 -0.60 30.82
C ILE A 61 26.75 0.93 30.96
N PRO A 62 27.78 1.75 30.72
CA PRO A 62 27.63 3.20 30.75
C PRO A 62 26.66 3.65 29.65
N GLU A 63 25.74 4.54 30.03
CA GLU A 63 24.76 5.17 29.14
C GLU A 63 25.51 5.97 28.06
N LEU A 64 25.64 5.37 26.88
CA LEU A 64 26.00 6.10 25.68
C LEU A 64 24.79 6.97 25.34
N ALA A 65 24.94 8.29 25.47
CA ALA A 65 23.97 9.23 24.93
C ALA A 65 23.91 9.03 23.42
N ASP A 66 22.97 8.18 23.00
CA ASP A 66 22.76 7.76 21.62
C ASP A 66 22.07 8.90 20.89
N VAL A 67 22.86 9.68 20.15
CA VAL A 67 22.29 10.63 19.19
C VAL A 67 21.76 9.78 18.04
N ALA A 68 20.50 9.36 18.14
CA ALA A 68 19.86 8.57 17.11
C ALA A 68 20.04 9.29 15.76
N PRO A 69 20.54 8.60 14.71
CA PRO A 69 20.69 9.21 13.40
C PRO A 69 19.33 9.72 12.93
N ALA A 70 19.32 10.92 12.34
CA ALA A 70 18.11 11.52 11.80
C ALA A 70 17.47 10.55 10.79
N LEU A 71 16.16 10.33 10.92
CA LEU A 71 15.42 9.47 10.02
C LEU A 71 15.48 10.03 8.60
N VAL A 72 15.90 9.21 7.64
CA VAL A 72 15.79 9.53 6.22
C VAL A 72 14.37 9.25 5.78
N VAL A 73 13.61 10.32 5.54
CA VAL A 73 12.23 10.26 5.01
C VAL A 73 12.21 10.99 3.68
N PHE A 74 11.63 10.35 2.67
CA PHE A 74 11.48 10.90 1.33
C PHE A 74 10.02 11.15 1.00
N ASP A 75 9.79 12.05 0.04
CA ASP A 75 8.46 12.44 -0.46
C ASP A 75 8.48 12.72 -1.98
N GLY A 76 7.41 13.30 -2.51
CA GLY A 76 7.25 13.58 -3.94
C GLY A 76 8.20 14.64 -4.51
N SER A 77 8.98 15.32 -3.67
CA SER A 77 10.00 16.29 -4.09
C SER A 77 11.41 15.70 -4.18
N THR A 78 11.58 14.42 -3.85
CA THR A 78 12.89 13.75 -3.82
C THR A 78 13.54 13.72 -5.20
N ASP A 79 14.78 14.19 -5.28
CA ASP A 79 15.65 14.01 -6.45
C ASP A 79 16.31 12.62 -6.36
N VAL A 80 15.92 11.72 -7.27
CA VAL A 80 16.38 10.33 -7.32
C VAL A 80 17.90 10.25 -7.47
N ASP A 81 18.54 11.16 -8.20
CA ASP A 81 19.98 11.14 -8.42
C ASP A 81 20.78 11.66 -7.21
N ALA A 82 20.13 12.38 -6.30
CA ALA A 82 20.73 12.92 -5.08
C ALA A 82 20.56 12.01 -3.85
N VAL A 83 19.80 10.92 -3.96
CA VAL A 83 19.63 9.95 -2.86
C VAL A 83 20.96 9.27 -2.53
N ASP A 84 21.27 9.17 -1.23
CA ASP A 84 22.44 8.44 -0.75
C ASP A 84 22.18 6.92 -0.79
N TYR A 85 22.75 6.27 -1.83
CA TYR A 85 22.67 4.83 -2.01
C TYR A 85 23.89 4.14 -1.40
N PRO A 86 23.73 3.01 -0.68
CA PRO A 86 24.86 2.28 -0.13
C PRO A 86 25.88 1.89 -1.20
N ALA A 87 27.14 2.30 -1.01
CA ALA A 87 28.23 1.98 -1.92
C ALA A 87 28.51 0.47 -2.05
N SER A 88 27.97 -0.35 -1.16
CA SER A 88 28.04 -1.81 -1.20
C SER A 88 27.07 -2.45 -2.20
N MET A 89 26.10 -1.72 -2.74
CA MET A 89 25.17 -2.25 -3.74
C MET A 89 25.91 -2.59 -5.04
N THR A 90 25.59 -3.75 -5.59
CA THR A 90 25.93 -4.10 -6.97
C THR A 90 25.21 -3.16 -7.95
N ALA A 91 25.68 -3.13 -9.21
CA ALA A 91 25.04 -2.31 -10.24
C ALA A 91 23.56 -2.66 -10.46
N ALA A 92 23.19 -3.94 -10.37
CA ALA A 92 21.80 -4.38 -10.51
C ALA A 92 20.95 -3.92 -9.30
N GLU A 93 21.45 -4.09 -8.07
CA GLU A 93 20.76 -3.61 -6.87
C GLU A 93 20.58 -2.09 -6.89
N LEU A 94 21.59 -1.33 -7.33
CA LEU A 94 21.49 0.11 -7.47
C LEU A 94 20.43 0.51 -8.52
N ALA A 95 20.35 -0.20 -9.64
CA ALA A 95 19.33 0.07 -10.66
C ALA A 95 17.92 -0.17 -10.10
N HIS A 96 17.70 -1.28 -9.41
CA HIS A 96 16.43 -1.58 -8.76
C HIS A 96 16.10 -0.58 -7.63
N ALA A 97 17.10 -0.15 -6.85
CA ALA A 97 16.91 0.84 -5.80
C ALA A 97 16.48 2.20 -6.37
N ARG A 98 17.09 2.63 -7.49
CA ARG A 98 16.71 3.86 -8.20
C ARG A 98 15.30 3.78 -8.77
N GLU A 99 14.97 2.68 -9.43
CA GLU A 99 13.62 2.42 -9.94
C GLU A 99 12.58 2.44 -8.82
N TRP A 100 12.87 1.78 -7.69
CA TRP A 100 11.97 1.77 -6.53
C TRP A 100 11.77 3.18 -5.94
N VAL A 101 12.84 3.97 -5.78
CA VAL A 101 12.74 5.36 -5.32
C VAL A 101 11.91 6.18 -6.30
N GLN A 102 12.17 6.07 -7.60
CA GLN A 102 11.43 6.79 -8.63
C GLN A 102 9.94 6.46 -8.61
N THR A 103 9.57 5.18 -8.50
CA THR A 103 8.18 4.75 -8.35
C THR A 103 7.53 5.40 -7.13
N ASN A 104 8.20 5.40 -5.98
CA ASN A 104 7.67 6.02 -4.76
C ASN A 104 7.55 7.54 -4.85
N VAL A 105 8.45 8.22 -5.58
CA VAL A 105 8.32 9.67 -5.86
C VAL A 105 7.06 9.96 -6.67
N ILE A 106 6.79 9.17 -7.71
CA ILE A 106 5.58 9.30 -8.53
C ILE A 106 4.33 9.00 -7.67
N THR A 107 4.37 7.96 -6.85
CA THR A 107 3.28 7.65 -5.90
C THR A 107 3.05 8.81 -4.94
N ALA A 108 4.10 9.39 -4.38
CA ALA A 108 4.02 10.51 -3.45
C ALA A 108 3.42 11.76 -4.08
N GLN A 109 3.79 12.06 -5.34
CA GLN A 109 3.19 13.16 -6.11
C GLN A 109 1.69 12.94 -6.33
N CYS A 110 1.29 11.75 -6.80
CA CYS A 110 -0.12 11.39 -6.96
C CYS A 110 -0.90 11.48 -5.64
N MET A 111 -0.30 11.06 -4.53
CA MET A 111 -0.93 11.17 -3.21
C MET A 111 -1.08 12.62 -2.76
N GLY A 112 -0.09 13.47 -3.05
CA GLY A 112 -0.17 14.91 -2.82
C GLY A 112 -1.32 15.57 -3.59
N GLU A 113 -1.55 15.18 -4.84
CA GLU A 113 -2.72 15.63 -5.63
C GLU A 113 -4.06 15.19 -5.01
N LYS A 114 -4.06 14.08 -4.26
CA LYS A 114 -5.23 13.58 -3.52
C LYS A 114 -5.33 14.14 -2.08
N GLY A 115 -4.41 15.01 -1.68
CA GLY A 115 -4.41 15.67 -0.38
C GLY A 115 -3.73 14.88 0.74
N TYR A 116 -2.87 13.91 0.42
CA TYR A 116 -2.11 13.14 1.40
C TYR A 116 -0.61 13.34 1.22
N ASP A 117 0.07 13.76 2.29
CA ASP A 117 1.53 13.89 2.33
C ASP A 117 2.17 12.51 2.53
N TYR A 118 2.12 11.68 1.47
CA TYR A 118 2.74 10.37 1.47
C TYR A 118 4.26 10.50 1.57
N THR A 119 4.82 9.79 2.55
CA THR A 119 6.26 9.69 2.73
C THR A 119 6.69 8.23 2.73
N PHE A 120 7.88 7.96 2.23
CA PHE A 120 8.46 6.63 2.19
C PHE A 120 9.87 6.62 2.78
N VAL A 121 10.28 5.45 3.25
CA VAL A 121 11.62 5.20 3.80
C VAL A 121 12.18 4.00 3.04
N PRO A 122 13.35 4.12 2.39
CA PRO A 122 13.94 2.98 1.71
C PRO A 122 14.37 1.92 2.72
N ASN A 123 14.39 0.66 2.30
CA ASN A 123 14.71 -0.45 3.20
C ASN A 123 16.13 -0.36 3.82
N TRP A 124 17.07 0.27 3.14
CA TRP A 124 18.44 0.48 3.62
C TRP A 124 18.58 1.62 4.63
N ALA A 125 17.54 2.46 4.79
CA ALA A 125 17.49 3.53 5.79
C ALA A 125 16.32 3.33 6.78
N TRP A 126 15.77 2.10 6.84
CA TRP A 126 14.62 1.77 7.68
C TRP A 126 14.89 2.06 9.16
N SER A 127 13.86 2.53 9.86
CA SER A 127 13.85 2.71 11.32
C SER A 127 12.57 2.12 11.92
N ALA A 128 12.52 2.00 13.25
CA ALA A 128 11.34 1.48 13.96
C ALA A 128 10.14 2.46 14.02
N GLU A 129 10.17 3.54 13.25
CA GLU A 129 9.13 4.57 13.27
C GLU A 129 7.79 4.06 12.71
N PRO A 130 6.66 4.61 13.19
CA PRO A 130 5.36 4.31 12.61
C PRO A 130 5.35 4.60 11.11
N SER A 131 4.62 3.78 10.35
CA SER A 131 4.39 4.04 8.93
C SER A 131 3.68 5.39 8.74
N TRP A 132 3.87 5.99 7.56
CA TRP A 132 3.28 7.29 7.23
C TRP A 132 1.75 7.32 7.46
N ILE A 133 1.06 6.23 7.10
CA ILE A 133 -0.40 6.13 7.24
C ILE A 133 -0.84 6.11 8.71
N ALA A 134 -0.03 5.53 9.61
CA ALA A 134 -0.31 5.50 11.04
C ALA A 134 -0.16 6.89 11.70
N LYS A 135 0.54 7.83 11.04
CA LYS A 135 0.70 9.21 11.48
C LYS A 135 -0.49 10.10 11.08
N LEU A 136 -1.37 9.63 10.21
CA LEU A 136 -2.60 10.35 9.83
C LEU A 136 -3.68 10.23 10.91
N PRO A 137 -4.60 11.23 11.00
CA PRO A 137 -5.81 11.10 11.79
C PRO A 137 -6.57 9.81 11.44
N ALA A 138 -7.08 9.10 12.45
CA ALA A 138 -7.66 7.76 12.28
C ALA A 138 -8.78 7.72 11.23
N GLU A 139 -9.58 8.78 11.15
CA GLU A 139 -10.67 8.95 10.19
C GLU A 139 -10.20 9.07 8.72
N GLN A 140 -8.94 9.45 8.50
CA GLN A 140 -8.36 9.60 7.15
C GLN A 140 -7.65 8.34 6.67
N GLN A 141 -7.20 7.45 7.57
CA GLN A 141 -6.36 6.31 7.24
C GLN A 141 -6.99 5.38 6.19
N ALA A 142 -8.28 5.09 6.31
CA ALA A 142 -8.97 4.24 5.32
C ALA A 142 -9.04 4.89 3.93
N ALA A 143 -9.31 6.20 3.87
CA ALA A 143 -9.37 6.92 2.61
C ALA A 143 -7.98 7.09 1.98
N ALA A 144 -6.96 7.30 2.80
CA ALA A 144 -5.56 7.35 2.39
C ALA A 144 -5.08 5.99 1.83
N GLY A 145 -5.48 4.88 2.46
CA GLY A 145 -5.20 3.54 1.95
C GLY A 145 -5.85 3.27 0.59
N VAL A 146 -7.11 3.67 0.41
CA VAL A 146 -7.79 3.57 -0.90
C VAL A 146 -7.15 4.48 -1.94
N ALA A 147 -6.66 5.67 -1.56
CA ALA A 147 -5.93 6.54 -2.47
C ALA A 147 -4.60 5.92 -2.93
N LEU A 148 -3.89 5.25 -2.01
CA LEU A 148 -2.61 4.59 -2.29
C LEU A 148 -2.80 3.35 -3.17
N ASP A 149 -3.62 2.41 -2.71
CA ASP A 149 -3.68 1.04 -3.25
C ASP A 149 -4.92 0.77 -4.11
N GLY A 150 -5.82 1.76 -4.22
CA GLY A 150 -7.12 1.61 -4.85
C GLY A 150 -8.15 0.93 -3.94
N PRO A 151 -9.42 0.83 -4.40
CA PRO A 151 -10.38 -0.07 -3.75
C PRO A 151 -9.87 -1.51 -3.81
N ARG A 152 -10.26 -2.34 -2.83
CA ARG A 152 -10.00 -3.80 -2.90
C ARG A 152 -10.43 -4.33 -4.26
N GLN A 153 -9.47 -4.81 -5.05
CA GLN A 153 -9.76 -5.27 -6.40
C GLN A 153 -10.75 -6.44 -6.37
N THR A 154 -11.77 -6.36 -7.22
CA THR A 154 -12.68 -7.48 -7.48
C THR A 154 -11.99 -8.53 -8.34
N PRO A 155 -12.35 -9.82 -8.22
CA PRO A 155 -11.81 -10.86 -9.10
C PRO A 155 -12.00 -10.49 -10.59
N GLY A 156 -10.93 -10.51 -11.37
CA GLY A 156 -10.91 -10.09 -12.78
C GLY A 156 -9.50 -9.81 -13.27
N ASP A 157 -9.38 -9.29 -14.49
CA ASP A 157 -8.10 -8.84 -15.03
C ASP A 157 -7.63 -7.58 -14.29
N TYR A 158 -6.32 -7.51 -13.97
CA TYR A 158 -5.72 -6.36 -13.31
C TYR A 158 -5.89 -5.10 -14.17
N ARG A 159 -6.29 -4.01 -13.52
CA ARG A 159 -6.37 -2.67 -14.13
C ARG A 159 -5.63 -1.68 -13.24
N TRP A 160 -4.58 -1.07 -13.77
CA TRP A 160 -3.77 -0.12 -13.00
C TRP A 160 -4.59 1.08 -12.52
N GLU A 161 -5.65 1.47 -13.26
CA GLU A 161 -6.54 2.56 -12.89
C GLU A 161 -7.32 2.29 -11.60
N ASP A 162 -7.57 1.01 -11.30
CA ASP A 162 -8.29 0.57 -10.11
C ASP A 162 -7.33 0.31 -8.92
N ALA A 163 -6.01 0.47 -9.11
CA ALA A 163 -4.97 0.18 -8.11
C ALA A 163 -4.37 1.45 -7.46
N GLY A 164 -5.09 2.57 -7.51
CA GLY A 164 -4.72 3.80 -6.82
C GLY A 164 -3.45 4.47 -7.34
N CYS A 165 -2.80 5.26 -6.48
CA CYS A 165 -1.55 5.95 -6.83
C CYS A 165 -0.37 4.98 -7.03
N TRP A 166 -0.39 3.81 -6.39
CA TRP A 166 0.61 2.78 -6.64
C TRP A 166 0.47 2.23 -8.07
N GLY A 167 -0.75 1.84 -8.47
CA GLY A 167 -1.03 1.38 -9.83
C GLY A 167 -0.65 2.41 -10.89
N TYR A 168 -1.01 3.69 -10.68
CA TYR A 168 -0.58 4.77 -11.55
C TYR A 168 0.95 4.88 -11.69
N ALA A 169 1.69 4.81 -10.58
CA ALA A 169 3.14 4.91 -10.62
C ALA A 169 3.78 3.73 -11.39
N VAL A 170 3.30 2.50 -11.15
CA VAL A 170 3.73 1.30 -11.87
C VAL A 170 3.45 1.42 -13.37
N HIS A 171 2.27 1.93 -13.75
CA HIS A 171 1.90 2.18 -15.15
C HIS A 171 2.81 3.20 -15.82
N VAL A 172 3.05 4.34 -15.17
CA VAL A 172 3.95 5.39 -15.69
C VAL A 172 5.37 4.87 -15.89
N MET A 173 5.81 3.98 -15.00
CA MET A 173 7.13 3.33 -15.10
C MET A 173 7.17 2.21 -16.16
N GLY A 174 6.02 1.79 -16.71
CA GLY A 174 5.93 0.71 -17.68
C GLY A 174 6.03 -0.69 -17.09
N ASN A 175 5.69 -0.84 -15.80
CA ASN A 175 5.86 -2.07 -15.01
C ASN A 175 4.55 -2.83 -14.75
N ASP A 176 3.46 -2.52 -15.48
CA ASP A 176 2.15 -3.15 -15.26
C ASP A 176 2.16 -4.69 -15.42
N ASP A 177 3.06 -5.18 -16.26
CA ASP A 177 3.22 -6.61 -16.55
C ASP A 177 4.39 -7.25 -15.78
N ALA A 178 4.95 -6.57 -14.76
CA ALA A 178 6.01 -7.16 -13.94
C ALA A 178 5.42 -8.14 -12.91
N HIS A 179 5.80 -9.43 -12.99
CA HIS A 179 5.37 -10.51 -12.11
C HIS A 179 6.52 -11.39 -11.63
#